data_AF-K9KDL4-F1
#
_entry.id   AF-K9KDL4-F1
#
_cell.length_a   1.000
_cell.length_b   1.000
_cell.length_c   1.000
_cell.angle_alpha   90.00
_cell.angle_beta   90.00
_cell.angle_gamma   90.00
#
_symmetry.space_group_name_H-M   'P 1'
#
loop_
_entity.id
_entity.type
_entity.pdbx_description
1 polymer ?
#
loop_
_entity_poly.entity_id
_entity_poly.type
_entity_poly.pdbx_seq_one_letter_code
_entity_poly.pdbx_strand_id
1 'polypeptide(L)'
;LRIQFLEGFRSFLKILTCMQGMEEIRRQVGQHIEVDPDWEAAIAIQMQLKNILLMFQEWCACDEELLLVAYKDCHKAVMRCSTSFMSSSKTVVQLCGHTLETKSYRVSEDLVSIHLPLSRTLAGLHVRLSRLGAVSRLHEFVPFEDFQVEILVEYPLRCLVLVAQVVAEMWRRNGLSLISQVFYYQDVKCREEMYDKDIIMLQIGASLMDPNKFLLLILQRYELADAFNKTISTKDQDLIKQYNTLIEEMLQVLIYIVGERYVPGVGNVTKEEVTMREIIHLLCIEPMPHSAIAKNLPEN
;
A
#
# COMPACT_ATOMS: atom_id res chain seq x y z
N LEU A 1 -3.12 11.69 -30.62
CA LEU A 1 -3.82 11.24 -29.40
C LEU A 1 -2.87 10.61 -28.37
N ARG A 2 -2.15 9.51 -28.64
CA ARG A 2 -1.21 8.87 -27.67
C ARG A 2 -0.21 9.86 -27.05
N ILE A 3 0.43 10.69 -27.87
CA ILE A 3 1.42 11.69 -27.41
C ILE A 3 0.78 12.70 -26.45
N GLN A 4 -0.35 13.29 -26.84
CA GLN A 4 -1.09 14.27 -26.03
C GLN A 4 -1.58 13.67 -24.72
N PHE A 5 -2.04 12.42 -24.73
CA PHE A 5 -2.40 11.72 -23.49
C PHE A 5 -1.19 11.54 -22.57
N LEU A 6 -0.04 11.08 -23.09
CA LEU A 6 1.17 10.92 -22.29
C LEU A 6 1.64 12.27 -21.71
N GLU A 7 1.51 13.37 -22.44
CA GLU A 7 1.77 14.71 -21.92
C GLU A 7 0.82 15.08 -20.76
N GLY A 8 -0.48 14.77 -20.91
CA GLY A 8 -1.47 14.93 -19.85
C GLY A 8 -1.17 14.06 -18.63
N PHE A 9 -0.87 12.78 -18.85
CA PHE A 9 -0.53 11.82 -17.80
C PHE A 9 0.76 12.23 -17.06
N ARG A 10 1.80 12.65 -17.77
CA ARG A 10 3.04 13.19 -17.15
C ARG A 10 2.78 14.45 -16.33
N SER A 11 1.87 15.31 -16.79
CA SER A 11 1.47 16.50 -16.02
C SER A 11 0.69 16.10 -14.78
N PHE A 12 -0.18 15.09 -14.88
CA PHE A 12 -0.90 14.52 -13.75
C PHE A 12 0.04 13.86 -12.73
N LEU A 13 1.07 13.12 -13.18
CA LEU A 13 2.09 12.55 -12.30
C LEU A 13 2.81 13.61 -11.46
N LYS A 14 2.96 14.86 -11.96
CA LYS A 14 3.52 15.96 -11.16
C LYS A 14 2.60 16.34 -9.99
N ILE A 15 1.28 16.34 -10.21
CA ILE A 15 0.29 16.56 -9.15
C ILE A 15 0.39 15.44 -8.12
N LEU A 16 0.40 14.18 -8.57
CA LEU A 16 0.53 13.03 -7.67
C LEU A 16 1.85 13.04 -6.89
N THR A 17 2.93 13.52 -7.51
CA THR A 17 4.23 13.71 -6.86
C THR A 17 4.16 14.71 -5.72
N CYS A 18 3.44 15.83 -5.88
CA CYS A 18 3.22 16.80 -4.79
C CYS A 18 2.37 16.23 -3.65
N MET A 19 1.51 15.25 -3.97
CA MET A 19 0.62 14.62 -2.99
C MET A 19 1.25 13.41 -2.28
N GLN A 20 2.31 12.83 -2.84
CA GLN A 20 2.99 11.67 -2.29
C GLN A 20 3.64 12.03 -0.96
N GLY A 21 3.11 11.49 0.13
CA GLY A 21 3.58 11.80 1.47
C GLY A 21 3.12 13.16 1.98
N MET A 22 1.96 13.67 1.57
CA MET A 22 1.41 14.88 2.21
C MET A 22 0.93 14.58 3.64
N GLU A 23 0.83 15.61 4.48
CA GLU A 23 0.37 15.47 5.88
C GLU A 23 1.15 14.40 6.67
N GLU A 24 2.48 14.36 6.50
CA GLU A 24 3.28 13.41 7.29
C GLU A 24 3.15 13.71 8.79
N ILE A 25 2.95 12.65 9.56
CA ILE A 25 2.81 12.71 11.00
C ILE A 25 3.97 11.98 11.67
N ARG A 26 4.32 12.44 12.87
CA ARG A 26 5.25 11.76 13.77
C ARG A 26 4.54 11.38 15.06
N ARG A 27 4.87 10.22 15.61
CA ARG A 27 4.29 9.72 16.86
C ARG A 27 4.61 10.64 18.03
N GLN A 28 3.58 10.96 18.83
CA GLN A 28 3.74 11.74 20.05
C GLN A 28 4.04 10.82 21.24
N VAL A 29 5.24 10.93 21.81
CA VAL A 29 5.70 10.15 22.98
C VAL A 29 5.72 10.99 24.28
N GLY A 30 5.51 12.30 24.16
CA GLY A 30 5.44 13.25 25.27
C GLY A 30 3.99 13.56 25.68
N GLN A 31 3.63 14.84 25.69
CA GLN A 31 2.26 15.25 25.95
C GLN A 31 1.32 14.91 24.78
N HIS A 32 0.03 14.78 25.07
CA HIS A 32 -1.01 14.65 24.05
C HIS A 32 -1.07 15.94 23.22
N ILE A 33 -1.37 15.84 21.93
CA ILE A 33 -1.54 17.01 21.09
C ILE A 33 -2.77 17.82 21.53
N GLU A 34 -2.61 19.11 21.78
CA GLU A 34 -3.72 19.94 22.29
C GLU A 34 -4.70 20.37 21.19
N VAL A 35 -4.22 20.43 19.94
CA VAL A 35 -4.99 20.88 18.78
C VAL A 35 -4.84 19.86 17.65
N ASP A 36 -5.95 19.25 17.25
CA ASP A 36 -5.97 18.34 16.11
C ASP A 36 -5.65 19.09 14.80
N PRO A 37 -4.68 18.60 14.00
CA PRO A 37 -4.44 19.17 12.68
C PRO A 37 -5.61 18.88 11.75
N ASP A 38 -5.89 19.83 10.86
CA ASP A 38 -6.82 19.60 9.75
C ASP A 38 -6.28 18.47 8.86
N TRP A 39 -7.17 17.55 8.53
CA TRP A 39 -6.89 16.34 7.73
C TRP A 39 -7.93 16.16 6.61
N GLU A 40 -9.03 16.92 6.64
CA GLU A 40 -10.16 16.73 5.74
C GLU A 40 -9.82 17.17 4.31
N ALA A 41 -8.99 18.21 4.17
CA ALA A 41 -8.61 18.77 2.88
C ALA A 41 -7.86 17.74 2.01
N ALA A 42 -6.90 17.02 2.56
CA ALA A 42 -6.14 16.01 1.82
C ALA A 42 -7.02 14.84 1.36
N ILE A 43 -7.90 14.34 2.25
CA ILE A 43 -8.87 13.30 1.91
C ILE A 43 -9.86 13.80 0.84
N ALA A 44 -10.33 15.05 0.94
CA ALA A 44 -11.22 15.63 -0.06
C ALA A 44 -10.56 15.69 -1.45
N ILE A 45 -9.28 16.09 -1.53
CA ILE A 45 -8.53 16.09 -2.80
C ILE A 45 -8.38 14.65 -3.32
N GLN A 46 -8.02 13.69 -2.46
CA GLN A 46 -7.90 12.27 -2.84
C GLN A 46 -9.22 11.73 -3.42
N MET A 47 -10.35 12.04 -2.80
CA MET A 47 -11.69 11.63 -3.27
C MET A 47 -12.03 12.24 -4.63
N GLN A 48 -11.68 13.51 -4.86
CA GLN A 48 -11.90 14.17 -6.15
C GLN A 48 -11.06 13.55 -7.28
N LEU A 49 -9.86 13.06 -6.95
CA LEU A 49 -8.96 12.45 -7.94
C LEU A 49 -9.28 10.98 -8.26
N LYS A 50 -10.09 10.28 -7.44
CA LYS A 50 -10.43 8.86 -7.62
C LYS A 50 -10.85 8.53 -9.06
N ASN A 51 -11.82 9.25 -9.60
CA ASN A 51 -12.34 8.98 -10.94
C ASN A 51 -11.31 9.28 -12.04
N ILE A 52 -10.51 10.34 -11.85
CA ILE A 52 -9.46 10.72 -12.80
C ILE A 52 -8.35 9.66 -12.84
N LEU A 53 -7.95 9.16 -11.68
CA LEU A 53 -6.98 8.06 -11.54
C LEU A 53 -7.46 6.80 -12.28
N LEU A 54 -8.71 6.41 -12.06
CA LEU A 54 -9.31 5.26 -12.74
C LEU A 54 -9.31 5.46 -14.26
N MET A 55 -9.77 6.62 -14.75
CA MET A 55 -9.79 6.93 -16.18
C MET A 55 -8.39 6.87 -16.81
N PHE A 56 -7.36 7.42 -16.15
CA PHE A 56 -5.98 7.31 -16.65
C PHE A 56 -5.52 5.85 -16.72
N GLN A 57 -5.82 5.03 -15.71
CA GLN A 57 -5.44 3.61 -15.70
C GLN A 57 -6.17 2.82 -16.79
N GLU A 58 -7.45 3.08 -17.02
CA GLU A 58 -8.23 2.42 -18.08
C GLU A 58 -7.74 2.81 -19.47
N TRP A 59 -7.48 4.09 -19.69
CA TRP A 59 -7.04 4.59 -20.99
C TRP A 59 -5.63 4.09 -21.34
N CYS A 60 -4.74 4.01 -20.34
CA CYS A 60 -3.47 3.31 -20.50
C CYS A 60 -3.69 1.85 -20.93
N ALA A 61 -4.64 1.14 -20.32
CA ALA A 61 -4.91 -0.26 -20.63
C ALA A 61 -5.56 -0.52 -22.00
N CYS A 62 -5.93 0.52 -22.76
CA CYS A 62 -6.42 0.37 -24.13
C CYS A 62 -5.31 0.09 -25.15
N ASP A 63 -4.05 0.35 -24.80
CA ASP A 63 -2.90 0.23 -25.70
C ASP A 63 -1.66 -0.23 -24.94
N GLU A 64 -1.10 -1.38 -25.31
CA GLU A 64 0.01 -2.01 -24.60
C GLU A 64 1.26 -1.11 -24.53
N GLU A 65 1.64 -0.51 -25.66
CA GLU A 65 2.82 0.35 -25.75
C GLU A 65 2.63 1.63 -24.91
N LEU A 66 1.42 2.21 -24.95
CA LEU A 66 1.06 3.34 -24.10
C LEU A 66 1.17 3.00 -22.62
N LEU A 67 0.65 1.84 -22.21
CA LEU A 67 0.69 1.37 -20.83
C LEU A 67 2.14 1.18 -20.33
N LEU A 68 3.01 0.60 -21.16
CA LEU A 68 4.43 0.41 -20.84
C LEU A 68 5.16 1.74 -20.66
N VAL A 69 4.90 2.73 -21.54
CA VAL A 69 5.48 4.08 -21.40
C VAL A 69 4.94 4.80 -20.17
N ALA A 70 3.63 4.73 -19.92
CA ALA A 70 3.01 5.33 -18.74
C ALA A 70 3.54 4.70 -17.44
N TYR A 71 3.68 3.37 -17.41
CA TYR A 71 4.27 2.65 -16.28
C TYR A 71 5.70 3.11 -16.01
N LYS A 72 6.53 3.19 -17.04
CA LYS A 72 7.91 3.69 -16.93
C LYS A 72 7.98 5.11 -16.37
N ASP A 73 7.13 6.01 -16.87
CA ASP A 73 7.11 7.40 -16.40
C ASP A 73 6.63 7.50 -14.94
N CYS A 74 5.63 6.69 -14.56
CA CYS A 74 5.14 6.59 -13.19
C CYS A 74 6.19 5.98 -12.25
N HIS A 75 6.85 4.89 -12.65
CA HIS A 75 7.94 4.24 -11.91
C HIS A 75 9.07 5.24 -11.65
N LYS A 76 9.52 5.97 -12.68
CA LYS A 76 10.52 7.03 -12.52
C LYS A 76 10.10 8.10 -11.52
N ALA A 77 8.83 8.50 -11.51
CA ALA A 77 8.32 9.47 -10.54
C ALA A 77 8.33 8.90 -9.11
N VAL A 78 7.90 7.64 -8.92
CA VAL A 78 7.97 6.94 -7.62
C VAL A 78 9.41 6.88 -7.13
N MET A 79 10.35 6.44 -7.96
CA MET A 79 11.76 6.32 -7.59
C MET A 79 12.39 7.66 -7.17
N ARG A 80 12.01 8.76 -7.83
CA ARG A 80 12.46 10.11 -7.45
C ARG A 80 11.92 10.54 -6.09
N CYS A 81 10.66 10.25 -5.80
CA CYS A 81 10.06 10.57 -4.50
C CYS A 81 10.71 9.73 -3.39
N SER A 82 10.81 8.42 -3.60
CA SER A 82 11.35 7.50 -2.59
C SER A 82 12.82 7.77 -2.27
N THR A 83 13.63 8.21 -3.24
CA THR A 83 15.06 8.49 -3.02
C THR A 83 15.34 9.82 -2.29
N SER A 84 14.43 10.80 -2.40
CA SER A 84 14.62 12.14 -1.81
C SER A 84 14.54 12.17 -0.28
N PHE A 85 13.91 11.18 0.35
CA PHE A 85 13.65 11.15 1.81
C PHE A 85 14.51 10.12 2.56
N MET A 86 15.52 9.55 1.91
CA MET A 86 16.23 8.41 2.46
C MET A 86 17.42 8.82 3.34
N SER A 87 17.38 8.40 4.60
CA SER A 87 18.52 8.39 5.52
C SER A 87 19.72 7.67 4.89
N SER A 88 20.93 8.20 5.13
CA SER A 88 22.19 7.55 4.76
C SER A 88 22.51 6.33 5.62
N SER A 89 21.84 6.18 6.77
CA SER A 89 22.05 5.07 7.70
C SER A 89 21.30 3.82 7.25
N LYS A 90 22.00 2.69 7.27
CA LYS A 90 21.45 1.37 6.95
C LYS A 90 21.36 0.51 8.20
N THR A 91 20.34 -0.31 8.26
CA THR A 91 20.11 -1.28 9.34
C THR A 91 20.17 -2.67 8.74
N VAL A 92 20.94 -3.54 9.40
CA VAL A 92 21.06 -4.95 9.04
C VAL A 92 20.21 -5.77 10.00
N VAL A 93 19.27 -6.53 9.45
CA VAL A 93 18.48 -7.51 10.21
C VAL A 93 18.95 -8.91 9.82
N GLN A 94 19.26 -9.71 10.83
CA GLN A 94 19.65 -11.11 10.67
C GLN A 94 18.74 -11.99 11.52
N LEU A 95 18.05 -12.93 10.87
CA LEU A 95 17.17 -13.90 11.54
C LEU A 95 17.20 -15.21 10.76
N CYS A 96 17.21 -16.34 11.47
CA CYS A 96 17.20 -17.69 10.88
C CYS A 96 18.28 -17.91 9.79
N GLY A 97 19.45 -17.29 9.91
CA GLY A 97 20.54 -17.40 8.93
C GLY A 97 20.37 -16.56 7.66
N HIS A 98 19.27 -15.81 7.54
CA HIS A 98 19.04 -14.86 6.46
C HIS A 98 19.38 -13.44 6.91
N THR A 99 19.89 -12.63 5.98
CA THR A 99 20.27 -11.24 6.24
C THR A 99 19.60 -10.32 5.23
N LEU A 100 19.09 -9.20 5.73
CA LEU A 100 18.55 -8.12 4.93
C LEU A 100 19.19 -6.81 5.38
N GLU A 101 19.73 -6.07 4.42
CA GLU A 101 20.24 -4.72 4.62
C GLU A 101 19.23 -3.75 4.04
N THR A 102 18.54 -3.00 4.90
CA THR A 102 17.59 -1.96 4.46
C THR A 102 17.95 -0.62 5.05
N LYS A 103 17.32 0.45 4.56
CA LYS A 103 17.49 1.77 5.15
C LYS A 103 16.86 1.80 6.53
N SER A 104 17.50 2.52 7.45
CA SER A 104 16.96 2.72 8.79
C SER A 104 15.68 3.54 8.67
N TYR A 105 14.57 2.95 9.09
CA TYR A 105 13.27 3.59 9.17
C TYR A 105 12.41 2.84 10.18
N ARG A 106 11.81 3.56 11.12
CA ARG A 106 10.91 3.04 12.15
C ARG A 106 9.62 3.83 12.13
N VAL A 107 8.51 3.16 11.82
CA VAL A 107 7.21 3.83 11.75
C VAL A 107 6.85 4.46 13.09
N SER A 108 7.28 3.87 14.21
CA SER A 108 7.03 4.42 15.54
C SER A 108 7.79 5.71 15.87
N GLU A 109 8.75 6.14 15.04
CA GLU A 109 9.63 7.29 15.30
C GLU A 109 9.71 8.29 14.13
N ASP A 110 9.68 7.78 12.89
CA ASP A 110 9.83 8.57 11.67
C ASP A 110 8.50 9.16 11.15
N LEU A 111 8.61 10.04 10.15
CA LEU A 111 7.47 10.68 9.50
C LEU A 111 6.77 9.71 8.56
N VAL A 112 5.45 9.53 8.73
CA VAL A 112 4.63 8.62 7.94
C VAL A 112 3.36 9.32 7.44
N SER A 113 2.86 8.94 6.27
CA SER A 113 1.65 9.47 5.68
C SER A 113 0.81 8.37 5.06
N ILE A 114 -0.52 8.53 5.11
CA ILE A 114 -1.49 7.66 4.43
C ILE A 114 -1.75 8.08 2.97
N HIS A 115 -1.23 9.23 2.54
CA HIS A 115 -1.50 9.82 1.23
C HIS A 115 -0.41 9.42 0.23
N LEU A 116 -0.61 8.27 -0.42
CA LEU A 116 0.38 7.66 -1.32
C LEU A 116 -0.12 7.51 -2.77
N PRO A 117 -0.77 8.53 -3.38
CA PRO A 117 -1.46 8.34 -4.65
C PRO A 117 -0.53 7.96 -5.81
N LEU A 118 0.74 8.37 -5.78
CA LEU A 118 1.70 8.03 -6.83
C LEU A 118 2.12 6.56 -6.76
N SER A 119 2.47 6.05 -5.57
CA SER A 119 2.76 4.62 -5.37
C SER A 119 1.56 3.73 -5.74
N ARG A 120 0.35 4.16 -5.38
CA ARG A 120 -0.90 3.42 -5.64
C ARG A 120 -1.29 3.45 -7.12
N THR A 121 -1.00 4.54 -7.83
CA THR A 121 -1.14 4.62 -9.29
C THR A 121 -0.24 3.57 -9.97
N LEU A 122 1.02 3.44 -9.52
CA LEU A 122 1.93 2.44 -10.06
C LEU A 122 1.41 1.02 -9.84
N ALA A 123 0.86 0.70 -8.66
CA ALA A 123 0.22 -0.58 -8.39
C ALA A 123 -0.96 -0.84 -9.34
N GLY A 124 -1.83 0.15 -9.54
CA GLY A 124 -2.95 0.08 -10.48
C GLY A 124 -2.50 -0.21 -11.92
N LEU A 125 -1.49 0.50 -12.41
CA LEU A 125 -0.92 0.26 -13.74
C LEU A 125 -0.28 -1.14 -13.84
N HIS A 126 0.38 -1.62 -12.79
CA HIS A 126 0.97 -2.96 -12.78
C HIS A 126 -0.08 -4.06 -12.95
N VAL A 127 -1.23 -3.93 -12.27
CA VAL A 127 -2.35 -4.87 -12.44
C VAL A 127 -2.86 -4.88 -13.88
N ARG A 128 -2.93 -3.71 -14.53
CA ARG A 128 -3.30 -3.61 -15.95
C ARG A 128 -2.26 -4.27 -16.86
N LEU A 129 -0.96 -4.10 -16.58
CA LEU A 129 0.11 -4.76 -17.34
C LEU A 129 -0.03 -6.29 -17.24
N SER A 130 -0.23 -6.79 -16.03
CA SER A 130 -0.37 -8.24 -15.77
C SER A 130 -1.57 -8.82 -16.49
N ARG A 131 -2.72 -8.15 -16.41
CA ARG A 131 -3.95 -8.54 -17.10
C ARG A 131 -3.79 -8.63 -18.63
N LEU A 132 -2.98 -7.76 -19.22
CA LEU A 132 -2.73 -7.75 -20.67
C LEU A 132 -1.57 -8.67 -21.09
N GLY A 133 -0.86 -9.31 -20.16
CA GLY A 133 0.35 -10.10 -20.46
C GLY A 133 1.59 -9.26 -20.79
N ALA A 134 1.49 -7.93 -20.67
CA ALA A 134 2.52 -6.97 -21.03
C ALA A 134 3.69 -6.91 -20.03
N VAL A 135 3.57 -7.52 -18.84
CA VAL A 135 4.66 -7.63 -17.84
C VAL A 135 5.90 -8.27 -18.44
N SER A 136 5.74 -9.21 -19.38
CA SER A 136 6.84 -9.86 -20.10
C SER A 136 7.77 -8.86 -20.81
N ARG A 137 7.23 -7.75 -21.29
CA ARG A 137 7.95 -6.67 -22.00
C ARG A 137 8.38 -5.52 -21.10
N LEU A 138 8.03 -5.53 -19.82
CA LEU A 138 8.31 -4.41 -18.90
C LEU A 138 9.81 -4.07 -18.83
N HIS A 139 10.67 -5.08 -18.90
CA HIS A 139 12.13 -4.93 -18.87
C HIS A 139 12.69 -4.09 -20.03
N GLU A 140 11.98 -4.00 -21.17
CA GLU A 140 12.34 -3.13 -22.31
C GLU A 140 12.23 -1.64 -21.94
N PHE A 141 11.40 -1.31 -20.94
CA PHE A 141 11.07 0.06 -20.55
C PHE A 141 11.68 0.46 -19.21
N VAL A 142 11.71 -0.48 -18.27
CA VAL A 142 12.31 -0.37 -16.94
C VAL A 142 13.26 -1.55 -16.74
N PRO A 143 14.58 -1.35 -16.90
CA PRO A 143 15.58 -2.40 -16.67
C PRO A 143 15.45 -3.04 -15.29
N PHE A 144 15.83 -4.30 -15.16
CA PHE A 144 15.70 -5.05 -13.89
C PHE A 144 16.48 -4.39 -12.76
N GLU A 145 17.63 -3.80 -13.06
CA GLU A 145 18.48 -3.10 -12.09
C GLU A 145 17.81 -1.83 -11.54
N ASP A 146 17.02 -1.17 -12.38
CA ASP A 146 16.32 0.08 -12.04
C ASP A 146 14.99 -0.18 -11.32
N PHE A 147 14.43 -1.39 -11.42
CA PHE A 147 13.08 -1.66 -10.91
C PHE A 147 12.99 -1.52 -9.38
N GLN A 148 14.03 -1.95 -8.65
CA GLN A 148 14.22 -1.77 -7.20
C GLN A 148 12.96 -2.02 -6.35
N VAL A 149 12.45 -3.26 -6.38
CA VAL A 149 11.19 -3.68 -5.73
C VAL A 149 11.09 -3.25 -4.26
N GLU A 150 12.18 -3.40 -3.49
CA GLU A 150 12.26 -3.03 -2.08
C GLU A 150 11.88 -1.56 -1.83
N ILE A 151 12.16 -0.67 -2.79
CA ILE A 151 11.84 0.76 -2.69
C ILE A 151 10.37 1.02 -3.05
N LEU A 152 9.79 0.21 -3.94
CA LEU A 152 8.40 0.35 -4.36
C LEU A 152 7.41 -0.05 -3.25
N VAL A 153 7.74 -1.12 -2.51
CA VAL A 153 6.90 -1.64 -1.41
C VAL A 153 6.99 -0.79 -0.13
N GLU A 154 8.01 0.05 -0.03
CA GLU A 154 8.38 0.75 1.19
C GLU A 154 7.27 1.68 1.70
N TYR A 155 6.71 2.53 0.85
CA TYR A 155 5.63 3.45 1.24
C TYR A 155 4.34 2.71 1.65
N PRO A 156 3.81 1.78 0.84
CA PRO A 156 2.66 0.95 1.24
C PRO A 156 2.87 0.20 2.56
N LEU A 157 4.05 -0.38 2.76
CA LEU A 157 4.36 -1.11 3.99
C LEU A 157 4.34 -0.20 5.22
N ARG A 158 4.88 1.03 5.11
CA ARG A 158 4.84 2.02 6.20
C ARG A 158 3.40 2.39 6.56
N CYS A 159 2.53 2.57 5.58
CA CYS A 159 1.12 2.90 5.78
C CYS A 159 0.39 1.76 6.51
N LEU A 160 0.59 0.50 6.10
CA LEU A 160 0.00 -0.66 6.76
C LEU A 160 0.50 -0.84 8.19
N VAL A 161 1.80 -0.64 8.43
CA VAL A 161 2.37 -0.67 9.78
C VAL A 161 1.83 0.46 10.65
N LEU A 162 1.63 1.67 10.10
CA LEU A 162 1.02 2.78 10.86
C LEU A 162 -0.35 2.36 11.38
N VAL A 163 -1.19 1.76 10.52
CA VAL A 163 -2.51 1.26 10.94
C VAL A 163 -2.37 0.22 12.04
N ALA A 164 -1.48 -0.77 11.86
CA ALA A 164 -1.23 -1.78 12.88
C ALA A 164 -0.79 -1.19 14.23
N GLN A 165 0.08 -0.16 14.22
CA GLN A 165 0.53 0.52 15.42
C GLN A 165 -0.58 1.37 16.07
N VAL A 166 -1.50 1.94 15.28
CA VAL A 166 -2.69 2.63 15.80
C VAL A 166 -3.62 1.64 16.49
N VAL A 167 -3.86 0.46 15.91
CA VAL A 167 -4.65 -0.63 16.52
C VAL A 167 -3.98 -1.17 17.78
N ALA A 168 -2.65 -1.30 17.79
CA ALA A 168 -1.85 -1.60 18.98
C ALA A 168 -1.79 -0.44 20.00
N GLU A 169 -2.54 0.63 19.76
CA GLU A 169 -2.70 1.76 20.66
C GLU A 169 -1.40 2.53 20.96
N MET A 170 -0.42 2.44 20.07
CA MET A 170 0.88 3.11 20.21
C MET A 170 0.75 4.62 19.98
N TRP A 171 -0.26 5.06 19.24
CA TRP A 171 -0.44 6.44 18.75
C TRP A 171 -1.56 7.21 19.46
N ARG A 172 -2.04 6.76 20.64
CA ARG A 172 -3.14 7.43 21.40
C ARG A 172 -2.94 8.93 21.67
N ARG A 173 -1.69 9.44 21.58
CA ARG A 173 -1.33 10.83 21.85
C ARG A 173 -1.39 11.76 20.63
N ASN A 174 -1.64 11.21 19.44
CA ASN A 174 -1.69 11.95 18.18
C ASN A 174 -3.06 12.57 17.86
N GLY A 175 -4.01 12.53 18.80
CA GLY A 175 -5.32 13.16 18.64
C GLY A 175 -6.30 12.34 17.80
N LEU A 176 -7.50 12.90 17.59
CA LEU A 176 -8.56 12.26 16.82
C LEU A 176 -8.32 12.35 15.31
N SER A 177 -7.58 13.35 14.86
CA SER A 177 -7.23 13.53 13.44
C SER A 177 -6.60 12.27 12.83
N LEU A 178 -5.65 11.65 13.54
CA LEU A 178 -5.05 10.39 13.09
C LEU A 178 -6.05 9.24 13.02
N ILE A 179 -6.93 9.12 14.03
CA ILE A 179 -7.94 8.07 14.05
C ILE A 179 -8.89 8.22 12.87
N SER A 180 -9.30 9.46 12.56
CA SER A 180 -10.11 9.76 11.38
C SER A 180 -9.39 9.43 10.07
N GLN A 181 -8.11 9.77 9.94
CA GLN A 181 -7.32 9.43 8.76
C GLN A 181 -7.25 7.90 8.53
N VAL A 182 -6.96 7.13 9.58
CA VAL A 182 -6.93 5.65 9.50
C VAL A 182 -8.30 5.08 9.15
N PHE A 183 -9.37 5.64 9.73
CA PHE A 183 -10.74 5.25 9.38
C PHE A 183 -11.02 5.43 7.88
N TYR A 184 -10.73 6.60 7.32
CA TYR A 184 -10.97 6.87 5.89
C TYR A 184 -10.08 6.03 4.96
N TYR A 185 -8.84 5.72 5.38
CA TYR A 185 -7.95 4.83 4.64
C TYR A 185 -8.55 3.44 4.42
N GLN A 186 -9.33 2.93 5.40
CA GLN A 186 -9.99 1.62 5.37
C GLN A 186 -11.46 1.68 4.91
N ASP A 187 -12.08 2.87 4.93
CA ASP A 187 -13.49 3.06 4.60
C ASP A 187 -13.78 2.73 3.13
N VAL A 188 -14.96 2.14 2.89
CA VAL A 188 -15.40 1.65 1.56
C VAL A 188 -15.30 2.73 0.47
N LYS A 189 -15.46 4.02 0.81
CA LYS A 189 -15.36 5.11 -0.16
C LYS A 189 -13.97 5.24 -0.78
N CYS A 190 -12.92 4.98 0.00
CA CYS A 190 -11.54 5.20 -0.41
C CYS A 190 -10.71 3.90 -0.53
N ARG A 191 -11.14 2.83 0.14
CA ARG A 191 -10.42 1.56 0.29
C ARG A 191 -9.80 1.04 -1.00
N GLU A 192 -10.58 1.02 -2.08
CA GLU A 192 -10.17 0.52 -3.40
C GLU A 192 -8.95 1.27 -3.98
N GLU A 193 -8.90 2.59 -3.78
CA GLU A 193 -7.81 3.45 -4.26
C GLU A 193 -6.74 3.72 -3.19
N MET A 194 -6.90 3.16 -2.00
CA MET A 194 -5.99 3.31 -0.86
C MET A 194 -5.50 1.94 -0.37
N TYR A 195 -6.14 1.38 0.65
CA TYR A 195 -5.75 0.12 1.30
C TYR A 195 -5.50 -1.02 0.31
N ASP A 196 -6.42 -1.24 -0.64
CA ASP A 196 -6.32 -2.37 -1.56
C ASP A 196 -5.13 -2.20 -2.52
N LYS A 197 -4.80 -0.97 -2.94
CA LYS A 197 -3.60 -0.71 -3.75
C LYS A 197 -2.31 -0.93 -2.97
N ASP A 198 -2.31 -0.65 -1.67
CA ASP A 198 -1.15 -0.90 -0.81
C ASP A 198 -0.90 -2.41 -0.65
N ILE A 199 -1.97 -3.21 -0.49
CA ILE A 199 -1.89 -4.67 -0.52
C ILE A 199 -1.40 -5.16 -1.88
N ILE A 200 -1.93 -4.65 -2.99
CA ILE A 200 -1.48 -5.01 -4.35
C ILE A 200 0.01 -4.72 -4.53
N MET A 201 0.52 -3.58 -4.04
CA MET A 201 1.96 -3.29 -4.13
C MET A 201 2.79 -4.30 -3.33
N LEU A 202 2.32 -4.72 -2.15
CA LEU A 202 2.99 -5.78 -1.40
C LEU A 202 2.90 -7.15 -2.09
N GLN A 203 1.82 -7.46 -2.81
CA GLN A 203 1.70 -8.66 -3.63
C GLN A 203 2.70 -8.65 -4.79
N ILE A 204 2.85 -7.52 -5.48
CA ILE A 204 3.90 -7.31 -6.49
C ILE A 204 5.27 -7.54 -5.86
N GLY A 205 5.52 -6.94 -4.69
CA GLY A 205 6.70 -7.17 -3.87
C GLY A 205 7.00 -8.64 -3.60
N ALA A 206 6.04 -9.34 -3.02
CA ALA A 206 6.14 -10.74 -2.65
C ALA A 206 6.40 -11.65 -3.86
N SER A 207 5.87 -11.30 -5.04
CA SER A 207 6.07 -12.07 -6.27
C SER A 207 7.46 -11.90 -6.91
N LEU A 208 8.16 -10.80 -6.62
CA LEU A 208 9.41 -10.44 -7.28
C LEU A 208 10.64 -10.52 -6.36
N MET A 209 10.44 -10.51 -5.04
CA MET A 209 11.52 -10.57 -4.05
C MET A 209 11.83 -12.01 -3.62
N ASP A 210 13.04 -12.22 -3.09
CA ASP A 210 13.34 -13.43 -2.33
C ASP A 210 12.38 -13.51 -1.11
N PRO A 211 11.71 -14.66 -0.89
CA PRO A 211 10.72 -14.80 0.18
C PRO A 211 11.27 -14.47 1.57
N ASN A 212 12.52 -14.86 1.87
CA ASN A 212 13.13 -14.60 3.18
C ASN A 212 13.43 -13.11 3.34
N LYS A 213 13.96 -12.46 2.31
CA LYS A 213 14.16 -11.00 2.31
C LYS A 213 12.85 -10.23 2.46
N PHE A 214 11.79 -10.66 1.79
CA PHE A 214 10.48 -10.03 1.91
C PHE A 214 9.91 -10.14 3.34
N LEU A 215 9.98 -11.33 3.94
CA LEU A 215 9.55 -11.53 5.32
C LEU A 215 10.41 -10.74 6.32
N LEU A 216 11.74 -10.68 6.11
CA LEU A 216 12.63 -9.85 6.92
C LEU A 216 12.29 -8.36 6.80
N LEU A 217 11.92 -7.88 5.62
CA LEU A 217 11.51 -6.49 5.40
C LEU A 217 10.24 -6.17 6.20
N ILE A 218 9.24 -7.05 6.13
CA ILE A 218 8.00 -6.92 6.90
C ILE A 218 8.31 -6.93 8.41
N LEU A 219 9.02 -7.93 8.91
CA LEU A 219 9.39 -8.04 10.32
C LEU A 219 10.15 -6.81 10.83
N GLN A 220 11.07 -6.29 10.01
CA GLN A 220 11.82 -5.10 10.34
C GLN A 220 10.92 -3.86 10.43
N ARG A 221 10.01 -3.67 9.48
CA ARG A 221 9.12 -2.49 9.44
C ARG A 221 8.06 -2.53 10.53
N TYR A 222 7.55 -3.71 10.89
CA TYR A 222 6.69 -3.90 12.05
C TYR A 222 7.45 -3.77 13.39
N GLU A 223 8.77 -3.64 13.38
CA GLU A 223 9.62 -3.52 14.56
C GLU A 223 9.53 -4.75 15.48
N LEU A 224 9.32 -5.93 14.87
CA LEU A 224 9.14 -7.22 15.57
C LEU A 224 10.39 -8.10 15.52
N ALA A 225 11.45 -7.72 14.80
CA ALA A 225 12.65 -8.54 14.65
C ALA A 225 13.25 -8.98 15.99
N ASP A 226 13.34 -8.07 16.98
CA ASP A 226 13.83 -8.40 18.32
C ASP A 226 12.88 -9.32 19.09
N ALA A 227 11.57 -9.20 18.88
CA ALA A 227 10.56 -10.03 19.54
C ALA A 227 10.63 -11.49 19.10
N PHE A 228 11.05 -11.76 17.87
CA PHE A 228 11.26 -13.11 17.34
C PHE A 228 12.69 -13.64 17.57
N ASN A 229 13.69 -12.76 17.69
CA ASN A 229 15.09 -13.18 17.87
C ASN A 229 15.45 -13.44 19.34
N LYS A 230 14.84 -12.70 20.27
CA LYS A 230 15.01 -12.89 21.71
C LYS A 230 13.66 -13.28 22.27
N THR A 231 13.62 -14.28 23.15
CA THR A 231 12.46 -14.42 24.05
C THR A 231 12.47 -13.15 24.91
N ILE A 232 11.68 -12.14 24.53
CA ILE A 232 11.58 -10.90 25.30
C ILE A 232 10.98 -11.28 26.65
N SER A 233 11.84 -11.54 27.64
CA SER A 233 11.43 -11.70 29.03
C SER A 233 11.25 -10.31 29.62
N THR A 234 10.23 -9.60 29.15
CA THR A 234 9.77 -8.36 29.77
C THR A 234 8.63 -8.66 30.74
N LYS A 235 8.58 -7.93 31.85
CA LYS A 235 7.43 -7.93 32.77
C LYS A 235 6.38 -6.88 32.39
N ASP A 236 6.68 -6.07 31.38
CA ASP A 236 5.78 -5.02 30.88
C ASP A 236 4.63 -5.66 30.09
N GLN A 237 3.46 -5.73 30.72
CA GLN A 237 2.25 -6.30 30.12
C GLN A 237 1.71 -5.46 28.96
N ASP A 238 1.88 -4.15 29.01
CA ASP A 238 1.41 -3.25 27.94
C ASP A 238 2.25 -3.45 26.68
N LEU A 239 3.57 -3.58 26.83
CA LEU A 239 4.47 -3.89 25.72
C LEU A 239 4.17 -5.27 25.12
N ILE A 240 3.88 -6.28 25.94
CA ILE A 240 3.49 -7.61 25.46
C ILE A 240 2.18 -7.52 24.67
N LYS A 241 1.19 -6.78 25.17
CA LYS A 241 -0.08 -6.56 24.46
C LYS A 241 0.16 -5.90 23.10
N GLN A 242 0.98 -4.85 23.05
CA GLN A 242 1.35 -4.18 21.81
C GLN A 242 2.00 -5.14 20.81
N TYR A 243 2.98 -5.94 21.25
CA TYR A 243 3.60 -6.93 20.37
C TYR A 243 2.62 -7.98 19.85
N ASN A 244 1.73 -8.50 20.71
CA ASN A 244 0.73 -9.46 20.28
C ASN A 244 -0.20 -8.88 19.20
N THR A 245 -0.69 -7.66 19.41
CA THR A 245 -1.52 -6.98 18.41
C THR A 245 -0.76 -6.72 17.11
N LEU A 246 0.50 -6.27 17.18
CA LEU A 246 1.33 -6.07 15.98
C LEU A 246 1.58 -7.38 15.22
N ILE A 247 1.80 -8.48 15.93
CA ILE A 247 1.96 -9.81 15.33
C ILE A 247 0.66 -10.23 14.63
N GLU A 248 -0.49 -10.05 15.26
CA GLU A 248 -1.80 -10.34 14.68
C GLU A 248 -2.04 -9.55 13.39
N GLU A 249 -1.83 -8.23 13.43
CA GLU A 249 -1.97 -7.35 12.26
C GLU A 249 -0.98 -7.70 11.14
N MET A 250 0.27 -8.04 11.48
CA MET A 250 1.27 -8.49 10.51
C MET A 250 0.85 -9.79 9.83
N LEU A 251 0.39 -10.77 10.60
CA LEU A 251 -0.09 -12.05 10.07
C LEU A 251 -1.32 -11.84 9.19
N GLN A 252 -2.23 -10.95 9.57
CA GLN A 252 -3.40 -10.63 8.77
C GLN A 252 -3.00 -10.02 7.41
N VAL A 253 -2.02 -9.12 7.37
CA VAL A 253 -1.48 -8.58 6.12
C VAL A 253 -0.85 -9.68 5.25
N LEU A 254 -0.10 -10.60 5.85
CA LEU A 254 0.45 -11.75 5.11
C LEU A 254 -0.66 -12.66 4.53
N ILE A 255 -1.73 -12.89 5.29
CA ILE A 255 -2.91 -13.62 4.82
C ILE A 255 -3.54 -12.90 3.63
N TYR A 256 -3.69 -11.58 3.67
CA TYR A 256 -4.22 -10.82 2.53
C TYR A 256 -3.31 -10.87 1.31
N ILE A 257 -2.00 -10.70 1.49
CA ILE A 257 -1.03 -10.78 0.39
C ILE A 257 -1.16 -12.13 -0.34
N VAL A 258 -1.24 -13.23 0.40
CA VAL A 258 -1.28 -14.58 -0.20
C VAL A 258 -2.70 -15.00 -0.64
N GLY A 259 -3.72 -14.59 0.10
CA GLY A 259 -5.10 -15.07 -0.03
C GLY A 259 -6.03 -14.18 -0.87
N GLU A 260 -5.88 -12.85 -0.82
CA GLU A 260 -6.75 -11.92 -1.56
C GLU A 260 -6.28 -11.76 -3.01
N ARG A 261 -6.51 -12.81 -3.82
CA ARG A 261 -6.08 -12.89 -5.23
C ARG A 261 -7.21 -12.81 -6.24
N TYR A 262 -8.44 -12.51 -5.82
CA TYR A 262 -9.59 -12.34 -6.72
C TYR A 262 -9.66 -10.94 -7.33
N VAL A 263 -8.54 -10.49 -7.92
CA VAL A 263 -8.46 -9.26 -8.70
C VAL A 263 -7.81 -9.62 -10.04
N PRO A 264 -8.47 -9.37 -11.20
CA PRO A 264 -7.90 -9.69 -12.49
C PRO A 264 -6.58 -8.94 -12.73
N GLY A 265 -5.50 -9.70 -12.94
CA GLY A 265 -4.12 -9.20 -13.03
C GLY A 265 -3.29 -9.44 -11.77
N VAL A 266 -3.89 -9.78 -10.63
CA VAL A 266 -3.21 -10.29 -9.43
C VAL A 266 -3.31 -11.82 -9.38
N GLY A 267 -4.53 -12.33 -9.51
CA GLY A 267 -4.81 -13.75 -9.70
C GLY A 267 -5.20 -14.04 -11.14
N ASN A 268 -5.16 -15.32 -11.49
CA ASN A 268 -5.70 -15.83 -12.74
C ASN A 268 -7.21 -16.09 -12.56
N VAL A 269 -7.99 -15.00 -12.56
CA VAL A 269 -9.44 -15.03 -12.36
C VAL A 269 -10.16 -14.22 -13.44
N THR A 270 -11.36 -14.64 -13.82
CA THR A 270 -12.23 -13.88 -14.74
C THR A 270 -13.11 -12.89 -13.97
N LYS A 271 -13.73 -11.93 -14.68
CA LYS A 271 -14.69 -10.99 -14.04
C LYS A 271 -15.87 -11.75 -13.42
N GLU A 272 -16.33 -12.80 -14.09
CA GLU A 272 -17.44 -13.63 -13.63
C GLU A 272 -17.10 -14.37 -12.34
N GLU A 273 -15.88 -14.88 -12.19
CA GLU A 273 -15.41 -15.54 -10.96
C GLU A 273 -15.31 -14.55 -9.78
N VAL A 274 -14.88 -13.31 -10.06
CA VAL A 274 -14.84 -12.24 -9.07
C VAL A 274 -16.25 -11.91 -8.59
N THR A 275 -17.19 -11.67 -9.51
CA THR A 275 -18.59 -11.41 -9.17
C THR A 275 -19.21 -12.60 -8.43
N MET A 276 -18.92 -13.84 -8.84
CA MET A 276 -19.40 -15.03 -8.16
C MET A 276 -18.90 -15.08 -6.72
N ARG A 277 -17.63 -14.76 -6.46
CA ARG A 277 -17.09 -14.68 -5.09
C ARG A 277 -17.80 -13.61 -4.27
N GLU A 278 -18.05 -12.43 -4.83
CA GLU A 278 -18.77 -11.35 -4.14
C GLU A 278 -20.19 -11.76 -3.77
N ILE A 279 -20.92 -12.42 -4.69
CA ILE A 279 -22.26 -12.95 -4.43
C ILE A 279 -22.21 -14.01 -3.32
N ILE A 280 -21.23 -14.93 -3.34
CA ILE A 280 -21.06 -15.94 -2.30
C ILE A 280 -20.84 -15.27 -0.94
N HIS A 281 -19.97 -14.27 -0.86
CA HIS A 281 -19.70 -13.56 0.39
C HIS A 281 -20.93 -12.82 0.93
N LEU A 282 -21.71 -12.15 0.07
CA LEU A 282 -22.97 -11.52 0.47
C LEU A 282 -23.96 -12.55 1.05
N LEU A 283 -24.11 -13.69 0.37
CA LEU A 283 -25.01 -14.76 0.79
C LEU A 283 -24.54 -15.55 2.02
N CYS A 284 -23.24 -15.54 2.31
CA CYS A 284 -22.69 -16.11 3.54
C CYS A 284 -23.09 -15.32 4.79
N ILE A 285 -23.36 -14.01 4.66
CA ILE A 285 -23.81 -13.17 5.76
C ILE A 285 -25.29 -13.44 6.04
N GLU A 286 -26.13 -13.33 5.01
CA GLU A 286 -27.56 -13.60 5.10
C GLU A 286 -28.17 -13.96 3.73
N PRO A 287 -29.30 -14.69 3.70
CA PRO A 287 -30.04 -14.91 2.46
C PRO A 287 -30.59 -13.60 1.89
N MET A 288 -30.26 -13.28 0.64
CA MET A 288 -30.68 -12.04 -0.03
C MET A 288 -31.46 -12.31 -1.34
N PRO A 289 -32.51 -11.54 -1.65
CA PRO A 289 -33.13 -11.58 -2.98
C PRO A 289 -32.22 -10.95 -4.05
N HIS A 290 -32.43 -11.31 -5.32
CA HIS A 290 -31.62 -10.81 -6.44
C HIS A 290 -31.48 -9.29 -6.48
N SER A 291 -32.55 -8.53 -6.22
CA SER A 291 -32.52 -7.07 -6.21
C SER A 291 -31.61 -6.48 -5.12
N ALA A 292 -31.51 -7.14 -3.97
CA ALA A 292 -30.61 -6.73 -2.89
C ALA A 292 -29.16 -7.08 -3.21
N ILE A 293 -28.91 -8.25 -3.81
CA ILE A 293 -27.57 -8.64 -4.28
C ILE A 293 -27.08 -7.62 -5.32
N ALA A 294 -27.88 -7.35 -6.35
CA ALA A 294 -27.51 -6.41 -7.42
C ALA A 294 -27.21 -4.99 -6.91
N LYS A 295 -27.83 -4.56 -5.81
CA LYS A 295 -27.57 -3.25 -5.19
C LYS A 295 -26.27 -3.21 -4.37
N ASN A 296 -25.88 -4.34 -3.78
CA ASN A 296 -24.70 -4.43 -2.92
C ASN A 296 -23.43 -4.86 -3.66
N LEU A 297 -23.55 -5.35 -4.90
CA LEU A 297 -22.40 -5.60 -5.75
C LEU A 297 -21.75 -4.26 -6.17
N PRO A 298 -20.41 -4.18 -6.19
CA PRO A 298 -19.72 -3.03 -6.75
C PRO A 298 -20.03 -2.87 -8.25
N GLU A 299 -20.21 -1.63 -8.70
CA GLU A 299 -20.39 -1.30 -10.13
C GLU A 299 -19.04 -1.49 -10.86
N ASN A 300 -18.82 -2.65 -11.48
CA ASN A 300 -17.55 -3.07 -12.13
C ASN A 300 -17.69 -3.43 -13.63
#